data_AF-A0A544ZF95-F1
#
_entry.id   AF-A0A544ZF95-F1
#
_cell.length_a   1.000
_cell.length_b   1.000
_cell.length_c   1.000
_cell.angle_alpha   90.00
_cell.angle_beta   90.00
_cell.angle_gamma   90.00
#
_symmetry.space_group_name_H-M   'P 1'
#
loop_
_entity.id
_entity.type
_entity.pdbx_description
1 polymer ?
#
loop_
_entity_poly.entity_id
_entity_poly.type
_entity_poly.pdbx_seq_one_letter_code
_entity_poly.pdbx_strand_id
1 'polypeptide(L)'
;MRTVFVSVAALGLACMPAVAASGVTDQGRQAGESAPAWRLTRVNTLPGDDVLNDVTALGNGSVWAAGHRVVNGRQRGLVQWFDGGSWKVIPGAPPYELKAVTATSNRDVWVFGPGKAARWNGRAWTTASLGSGFSATDADGTGAKDVWAVAESSASARHWNGSSWKSVRLPARAAAVDAYKAGDVWAAGTKGDHPAIIRWNGRSWAPAPTPAIKLPAPDAAAVLNDIAAVGPRNVWAVGGISWEGADDEGDDVTYSRTLVMRWNGSSWTTSIGATNAQPYTEVEPDGKGGVWVVQGNWNPTLWHVTGSAWRSTPVPRKAGTDAVLFSIARRPGTTTVWGAGFTVPQGDPDDPSADGTFWRTR
;
A
#
# COMPACT_ATOMS: atom_id res chain seq x y z
N MET A 1 -2.13 75.40 14.90
CA MET A 1 -1.81 76.03 13.61
C MET A 1 -0.68 75.22 12.96
N ARG A 2 -0.95 74.70 11.76
CA ARG A 2 0.02 74.31 10.71
C ARG A 2 1.01 73.16 10.94
N THR A 3 0.69 72.07 10.24
CA THR A 3 1.53 71.42 9.21
C THR A 3 2.75 70.63 9.69
N VAL A 4 2.57 69.31 9.82
CA VAL A 4 3.64 68.32 9.71
C VAL A 4 3.79 67.96 8.23
N PHE A 5 5.00 68.10 7.70
CA PHE A 5 5.37 67.69 6.35
C PHE A 5 5.59 66.17 6.27
N VAL A 6 5.08 65.60 5.19
CA VAL A 6 5.29 64.25 4.69
C VAL A 6 6.72 64.11 4.17
N SER A 7 7.36 62.96 4.40
CA SER A 7 8.28 62.38 3.43
C SER A 7 8.23 60.86 3.48
N VAL A 8 8.02 60.32 2.29
CA VAL A 8 7.77 58.93 1.91
C VAL A 8 9.12 58.24 1.70
N ALA A 9 9.29 57.06 2.28
CA ALA A 9 10.21 56.05 1.77
C ALA A 9 9.51 54.70 1.85
N ALA A 10 8.99 54.27 0.70
CA ALA A 10 8.34 52.99 0.49
C ALA A 10 9.42 51.90 0.29
N LEU A 11 9.32 50.83 1.07
CA LEU A 11 9.93 49.53 0.76
C LEU A 11 8.82 48.49 0.93
N GLY A 12 8.01 48.34 -0.12
CA GLY A 12 7.10 47.23 -0.26
C GLY A 12 7.86 46.04 -0.87
N LEU A 13 8.02 44.96 -0.11
CA LEU A 13 8.10 43.63 -0.69
C LEU A 13 6.74 42.97 -0.50
N ALA A 14 5.97 42.99 -1.58
CA ALA A 14 4.68 42.33 -1.67
C ALA A 14 4.86 40.80 -1.68
N CYS A 15 4.08 40.14 -0.83
CA CYS A 15 3.67 38.76 -0.98
C CYS A 15 3.08 38.54 -2.38
N MET A 16 3.59 37.57 -3.12
CA MET A 16 2.88 37.01 -4.26
C MET A 16 2.20 35.69 -3.86
N PRO A 17 0.88 35.54 -4.03
CA PRO A 17 0.22 34.25 -3.98
C PRO A 17 0.51 33.48 -5.28
N ALA A 18 0.90 32.21 -5.17
CA ALA A 18 0.97 31.32 -6.32
C ALA A 18 -0.46 31.02 -6.80
N VAL A 19 -0.83 31.67 -7.91
CA VAL A 19 -2.08 31.48 -8.63
C VAL A 19 -2.04 30.16 -9.41
N ALA A 20 -3.17 29.45 -9.37
CA ALA A 20 -3.46 28.27 -10.17
C ALA A 20 -3.35 28.59 -11.68
N ALA A 21 -2.65 27.74 -12.43
CA ALA A 21 -2.69 27.78 -13.88
C ALA A 21 -3.71 26.76 -14.40
N SER A 22 -4.91 27.24 -14.75
CA SER A 22 -5.78 26.63 -15.73
C SER A 22 -5.59 27.34 -17.07
N GLY A 23 -5.46 26.56 -18.16
CA GLY A 23 -5.65 27.02 -19.53
C GLY A 23 -4.45 27.64 -20.25
N VAL A 24 -3.57 26.80 -20.80
CA VAL A 24 -2.85 27.13 -22.05
C VAL A 24 -3.03 25.96 -23.00
N THR A 25 -3.62 26.22 -24.15
CA THR A 25 -3.56 25.36 -25.33
C THR A 25 -2.10 25.26 -25.76
N ASP A 26 -1.44 24.16 -25.39
CA ASP A 26 -0.09 23.85 -25.85
C ASP A 26 -0.15 22.58 -26.69
N GLN A 27 -0.23 22.77 -28.01
CA GLN A 27 0.14 21.73 -28.98
C GLN A 27 1.65 21.50 -28.85
N GLY A 28 2.03 20.62 -27.93
CA GLY A 28 3.44 20.33 -27.69
C GLY A 28 3.73 19.45 -26.48
N ARG A 29 2.79 18.62 -26.01
CA ARG A 29 3.09 17.71 -24.90
C ARG A 29 3.94 16.55 -25.42
N GLN A 30 5.23 16.59 -25.08
CA GLN A 30 6.17 15.49 -25.22
C GLN A 30 5.47 14.16 -24.91
N ALA A 31 5.55 13.21 -25.84
CA ALA A 31 5.16 11.84 -25.62
C ALA A 31 5.89 11.34 -24.37
N GLY A 32 5.15 11.25 -23.26
CA GLY A 32 5.65 10.76 -22.00
C GLY A 32 6.12 9.33 -22.19
N GLU A 33 7.43 9.16 -22.20
CA GLU A 33 8.08 7.86 -22.32
C GLU A 33 7.50 6.91 -21.25
N SER A 34 7.03 5.73 -21.67
CA SER A 34 6.30 4.80 -20.80
C SER A 34 7.16 4.35 -19.61
N ALA A 35 6.51 4.04 -18.49
CA ALA A 35 7.19 3.43 -17.35
C ALA A 35 7.81 2.07 -17.76
N PRO A 36 8.86 1.58 -17.06
CA PRO A 36 9.39 0.24 -17.29
C PRO A 36 8.27 -0.80 -17.32
N ALA A 37 8.26 -1.65 -18.34
CA ALA A 37 7.10 -2.50 -18.58
C ALA A 37 6.92 -3.54 -17.46
N TRP A 38 5.73 -3.54 -16.87
CA TRP A 38 5.22 -4.68 -16.14
C TRP A 38 4.87 -5.81 -17.12
N ARG A 39 4.90 -7.04 -16.64
CA ARG A 39 4.38 -8.19 -17.38
C ARG A 39 3.49 -9.03 -16.49
N LEU A 40 2.41 -9.53 -17.08
CA LEU A 40 1.68 -10.67 -16.57
C LEU A 40 2.60 -11.90 -16.64
N THR A 41 2.81 -12.58 -15.50
CA THR A 41 3.72 -13.73 -15.42
C THR A 41 3.01 -15.05 -15.30
N ARG A 42 1.88 -15.05 -14.58
CA ARG A 42 1.10 -16.25 -14.31
C ARG A 42 -0.32 -15.85 -13.97
N VAL A 43 -1.25 -16.58 -14.55
CA VAL A 43 -2.64 -16.68 -14.10
C VAL A 43 -2.79 -18.09 -13.57
N ASN A 44 -3.35 -18.25 -12.37
CA ASN A 44 -3.58 -19.55 -11.79
C ASN A 44 -4.58 -20.34 -12.64
N THR A 45 -4.51 -21.66 -12.52
CA THR A 45 -5.45 -22.61 -13.13
C THR A 45 -5.84 -23.65 -12.08
N LEU A 46 -5.98 -23.20 -10.83
CA LEU A 46 -6.37 -24.06 -9.73
C LEU A 46 -7.88 -24.31 -9.82
N PRO A 47 -8.41 -25.47 -9.37
CA PRO A 47 -9.85 -25.68 -9.38
C PRO A 47 -10.63 -24.67 -8.51
N GLY A 48 -11.71 -24.09 -9.00
CA GLY A 48 -12.46 -23.05 -8.27
C GLY A 48 -11.70 -21.74 -8.13
N ASP A 49 -12.30 -20.77 -7.45
CA ASP A 49 -11.81 -19.38 -7.45
C ASP A 49 -10.67 -19.21 -6.47
N ASP A 50 -9.65 -18.46 -6.85
CA ASP A 50 -8.56 -18.09 -5.95
C ASP A 50 -8.16 -16.61 -6.07
N VAL A 51 -7.92 -16.03 -4.90
CA VAL A 51 -7.60 -14.62 -4.72
C VAL A 51 -6.32 -14.55 -3.90
N LEU A 52 -5.37 -13.73 -4.34
CA LEU A 52 -4.11 -13.48 -3.64
C LEU A 52 -4.16 -12.07 -3.08
N ASN A 53 -4.25 -11.96 -1.76
CA ASN A 53 -4.40 -10.69 -1.06
C ASN A 53 -3.06 -9.99 -0.83
N ASP A 54 -1.97 -10.74 -0.70
CA ASP A 54 -0.67 -10.17 -0.37
C ASP A 54 0.51 -10.98 -0.95
N VAL A 55 1.65 -10.32 -1.18
CA VAL A 55 2.89 -10.89 -1.70
C VAL A 55 4.12 -10.32 -1.01
N THR A 56 5.11 -11.19 -0.76
CA THR A 56 6.43 -10.79 -0.26
C THR A 56 7.53 -11.45 -1.09
N ALA A 57 8.64 -10.73 -1.30
CA ALA A 57 9.77 -11.19 -2.11
C ALA A 57 11.07 -11.21 -1.30
N LEU A 58 11.78 -12.33 -1.35
CA LEU A 58 13.06 -12.52 -0.67
C LEU A 58 14.23 -12.19 -1.61
N GLY A 59 15.36 -11.73 -1.05
CA GLY A 59 16.55 -11.38 -1.84
C GLY A 59 17.11 -12.54 -2.68
N ASN A 60 16.90 -13.78 -2.24
CA ASN A 60 17.26 -15.00 -2.98
C ASN A 60 16.39 -15.26 -4.21
N GLY A 61 15.37 -14.44 -4.48
CA GLY A 61 14.45 -14.56 -5.61
C GLY A 61 13.21 -15.39 -5.34
N SER A 62 13.05 -15.94 -4.14
CA SER A 62 11.80 -16.58 -3.73
C SER A 62 10.70 -15.56 -3.50
N VAL A 63 9.48 -15.92 -3.87
CA VAL A 63 8.29 -15.07 -3.70
C VAL A 63 7.21 -15.88 -3.02
N TRP A 64 6.57 -15.31 -2.01
CA TRP A 64 5.47 -15.93 -1.28
C TRP A 64 4.25 -15.06 -1.43
N ALA A 65 3.10 -15.68 -1.68
CA ALA A 65 1.82 -14.98 -1.74
C ALA A 65 0.79 -15.73 -0.92
N ALA A 66 -0.12 -14.98 -0.31
CA ALA A 66 -1.17 -15.51 0.53
C ALA A 66 -2.53 -14.90 0.17
N GLY A 67 -3.57 -15.69 0.38
CA GLY A 67 -4.94 -15.28 0.13
C GLY A 67 -5.90 -16.41 0.46
N HIS A 68 -6.88 -16.63 -0.40
CA HIS A 68 -7.86 -17.70 -0.22
C HIS A 68 -8.24 -18.35 -1.54
N ARG A 69 -8.89 -19.51 -1.42
CA ARG A 69 -9.46 -20.26 -2.52
C ARG A 69 -10.81 -20.83 -2.14
N VAL A 70 -11.78 -20.74 -3.03
CA VAL A 70 -13.15 -21.23 -2.88
C VAL A 70 -13.33 -22.42 -3.81
N VAL A 71 -13.66 -23.59 -3.24
CA VAL A 71 -13.96 -24.80 -4.02
C VAL A 71 -15.29 -25.36 -3.56
N ASN A 72 -16.26 -25.49 -4.47
CA ASN A 72 -17.63 -25.94 -4.16
C ASN A 72 -18.24 -25.13 -2.99
N GLY A 73 -18.11 -23.80 -3.04
CA GLY A 73 -18.60 -22.88 -2.00
C GLY A 73 -17.84 -22.91 -0.68
N ARG A 74 -16.73 -23.66 -0.57
CA ARG A 74 -15.92 -23.74 0.65
C ARG A 74 -14.63 -22.94 0.50
N GLN A 75 -14.52 -21.86 1.24
CA GLN A 75 -13.33 -21.03 1.32
C GLN A 75 -12.25 -21.66 2.23
N ARG A 76 -10.99 -21.62 1.78
CA ARG A 76 -9.79 -22.05 2.53
C ARG A 76 -8.64 -21.09 2.26
N GLY A 77 -7.69 -20.98 3.18
CA GLY A 77 -6.48 -20.22 2.95
C GLY A 77 -5.64 -20.82 1.82
N LEU A 78 -5.05 -19.95 1.01
CA LEU A 78 -4.14 -20.32 -0.06
C LEU A 78 -2.78 -19.67 0.21
N VAL A 79 -1.72 -20.46 0.16
CA VAL A 79 -0.34 -19.95 0.19
C VAL A 79 0.39 -20.53 -1.01
N GLN A 80 0.99 -19.67 -1.82
CA GLN A 80 1.79 -20.05 -2.97
C GLN A 80 3.24 -19.58 -2.81
N TRP A 81 4.17 -20.39 -3.28
CA TRP A 81 5.61 -20.11 -3.22
C TRP A 81 6.24 -20.28 -4.60
N PHE A 82 6.95 -19.26 -5.05
CA PHE A 82 7.85 -19.30 -6.19
C PHE A 82 9.27 -19.59 -5.72
N ASP A 83 9.87 -20.67 -6.21
CA ASP A 83 11.24 -21.08 -5.83
C ASP A 83 12.35 -20.49 -6.71
N GLY A 84 12.00 -19.57 -7.61
CA GLY A 84 12.91 -19.00 -8.61
C GLY A 84 12.72 -19.57 -10.01
N GLY A 85 12.08 -20.74 -10.14
CA GLY A 85 11.74 -21.35 -11.43
C GLY A 85 10.27 -21.69 -11.58
N SER A 86 9.63 -22.16 -10.51
CA SER A 86 8.26 -22.67 -10.52
C SER A 86 7.46 -22.21 -9.31
N TRP A 87 6.16 -22.07 -9.52
CA TRP A 87 5.21 -21.82 -8.43
C TRP A 87 4.64 -23.12 -7.87
N LYS A 88 4.46 -23.16 -6.56
CA LYS A 88 3.91 -24.31 -5.81
C LYS A 88 2.85 -23.84 -4.83
N VAL A 89 1.80 -24.63 -4.66
CA VAL A 89 0.85 -24.46 -3.55
C VAL A 89 1.44 -25.12 -2.31
N ILE A 90 1.47 -24.38 -1.21
CA ILE A 90 2.02 -24.87 0.06
C ILE A 90 0.91 -25.62 0.81
N PRO A 91 1.15 -26.89 1.19
CA PRO A 91 0.13 -27.69 1.86
C PRO A 91 -0.12 -27.21 3.29
N GLY A 92 -1.31 -27.56 3.81
CA GLY A 92 -1.66 -27.30 5.21
C GLY A 92 -1.83 -25.82 5.57
N ALA A 93 -2.02 -24.95 4.57
CA ALA A 93 -2.35 -23.55 4.81
C ALA A 93 -3.56 -23.43 5.76
N PRO A 94 -3.59 -22.43 6.66
CA PRO A 94 -4.70 -22.26 7.59
C PRO A 94 -6.05 -22.18 6.88
N PRO A 95 -7.15 -22.73 7.46
CA PRO A 95 -8.42 -22.92 6.76
C PRO A 95 -9.30 -21.64 6.77
N TYR A 96 -8.69 -20.45 6.70
CA TYR A 96 -9.35 -19.16 6.72
C TYR A 96 -8.65 -18.20 5.74
N GLU A 97 -9.31 -17.08 5.42
CA GLU A 97 -8.70 -16.06 4.56
C GLU A 97 -7.41 -15.51 5.15
N LEU A 98 -6.37 -15.46 4.33
CA LEU A 98 -5.11 -14.85 4.67
C LEU A 98 -5.07 -13.45 4.06
N LYS A 99 -4.83 -12.44 4.88
CA LYS A 99 -4.81 -11.03 4.48
C LYS A 99 -3.41 -10.46 4.26
N ALA A 100 -2.42 -10.98 4.98
CA ALA A 100 -1.03 -10.55 4.87
C ALA A 100 -0.05 -11.73 4.91
N VAL A 101 1.12 -11.57 4.31
CA VAL A 101 2.25 -12.48 4.31
C VAL A 101 3.57 -11.73 4.38
N THR A 102 4.43 -12.14 5.31
CA THR A 102 5.83 -11.68 5.35
C THR A 102 6.77 -12.85 5.52
N ALA A 103 7.96 -12.74 4.96
CA ALA A 103 8.96 -13.78 4.98
C ALA A 103 10.34 -13.18 5.24
N THR A 104 11.10 -13.80 6.14
CA THR A 104 12.52 -13.48 6.33
C THR A 104 13.42 -14.57 5.73
N SER A 105 12.86 -15.75 5.48
CA SER A 105 13.47 -16.83 4.72
C SER A 105 12.40 -17.81 4.22
N ASN A 106 12.76 -18.74 3.33
CA ASN A 106 11.86 -19.82 2.90
C ASN A 106 11.47 -20.81 4.03
N ARG A 107 12.05 -20.65 5.22
CA ARG A 107 11.76 -21.44 6.42
C ARG A 107 11.22 -20.58 7.56
N ASP A 108 10.90 -19.33 7.27
CA ASP A 108 10.32 -18.40 8.22
C ASP A 108 9.38 -17.46 7.48
N VAL A 109 8.18 -17.98 7.24
CA VAL A 109 7.10 -17.26 6.55
C VAL A 109 5.94 -17.17 7.53
N TRP A 110 5.41 -15.98 7.69
CA TRP A 110 4.22 -15.71 8.48
C TRP A 110 3.06 -15.36 7.57
N VAL A 111 1.90 -15.93 7.85
CA VAL A 111 0.64 -15.52 7.22
C VAL A 111 -0.36 -15.13 8.30
N PHE A 112 -1.19 -14.14 7.99
CA PHE A 112 -2.09 -13.53 8.95
C PHE A 112 -3.53 -13.61 8.46
N GLY A 113 -4.44 -13.85 9.39
CA GLY A 113 -5.88 -13.82 9.15
C GLY A 113 -6.63 -13.35 10.40
N PRO A 114 -7.96 -13.51 10.44
CA PRO A 114 -8.78 -12.99 11.54
C PRO A 114 -8.34 -13.53 12.92
N GLY A 115 -7.74 -12.66 13.74
CA GLY A 115 -7.29 -13.01 15.10
C GLY A 115 -6.11 -13.98 15.18
N LYS A 116 -5.45 -14.31 14.07
CA LYS A 116 -4.47 -15.42 14.02
C LYS A 116 -3.26 -15.10 13.14
N ALA A 117 -2.11 -15.62 13.56
CA ALA A 117 -0.89 -15.71 12.76
C ALA A 117 -0.49 -17.18 12.63
N ALA A 118 0.00 -17.61 11.47
CA ALA A 118 0.57 -18.93 11.30
C ALA A 118 1.98 -18.84 10.70
N ARG A 119 2.92 -19.57 11.29
CA ARG A 119 4.33 -19.60 10.89
C ARG A 119 4.67 -20.89 10.17
N TRP A 120 5.21 -20.80 8.97
CA TRP A 120 5.82 -21.90 8.25
C TRP A 120 7.30 -22.02 8.59
N ASN A 121 7.73 -23.20 9.04
CA ASN A 121 9.14 -23.46 9.39
C ASN A 121 9.95 -24.17 8.28
N GLY A 122 9.40 -24.26 7.06
CA GLY A 122 9.97 -25.07 5.97
C GLY A 122 9.34 -26.46 5.85
N ARG A 123 8.58 -26.92 6.85
CA ARG A 123 7.97 -28.25 6.87
C ARG A 123 6.51 -28.26 7.33
N ALA A 124 6.17 -27.46 8.33
CA ALA A 124 4.84 -27.42 8.92
C ALA A 124 4.47 -26.01 9.38
N TRP A 125 3.16 -25.78 9.49
CA TRP A 125 2.59 -24.57 10.06
C TRP A 125 2.45 -24.68 11.57
N THR A 126 2.71 -23.58 12.28
CA THR A 126 2.39 -23.41 13.70
C THR A 126 1.56 -22.15 13.87
N THR A 127 0.36 -22.29 14.44
CA THR A 127 -0.58 -21.17 14.59
C THR A 127 -0.50 -20.56 15.99
N ALA A 128 -0.58 -19.24 16.06
CA ALA A 128 -0.69 -18.45 17.28
C ALA A 128 -1.91 -17.52 17.21
N SER A 129 -2.51 -17.26 18.37
CA SER A 129 -3.58 -16.27 18.51
C SER A 129 -3.00 -14.86 18.62
N LEU A 130 -3.63 -13.90 17.95
CA LEU A 130 -3.39 -12.45 18.09
C LEU A 130 -4.48 -11.76 18.93
N GLY A 131 -5.49 -12.51 19.37
CA GLY A 131 -6.69 -12.02 20.05
C GLY A 131 -7.87 -11.83 19.08
N SER A 132 -9.08 -12.12 19.55
CA SER A 132 -10.31 -12.17 18.71
C SER A 132 -10.69 -10.84 18.05
N GLY A 133 -10.24 -9.70 18.58
CA GLY A 133 -10.48 -8.38 18.01
C GLY A 133 -9.33 -7.83 17.16
N PHE A 134 -8.36 -8.65 16.76
CA PHE A 134 -7.21 -8.22 15.97
C PHE A 134 -7.19 -8.92 14.61
N SER A 135 -7.73 -8.26 13.58
CA SER A 135 -7.62 -8.73 12.19
C SER A 135 -6.50 -7.96 11.50
N ALA A 136 -5.36 -8.62 11.31
CA ALA A 136 -4.21 -7.96 10.68
C ALA A 136 -4.59 -7.51 9.25
N THR A 137 -4.29 -6.26 8.95
CA THR A 137 -4.40 -5.69 7.60
C THR A 137 -3.09 -5.80 6.86
N ASP A 138 -1.97 -5.69 7.58
CA ASP A 138 -0.63 -5.76 7.01
C ASP A 138 0.39 -6.26 8.05
N ALA A 139 1.51 -6.80 7.58
CA ALA A 139 2.61 -7.26 8.41
C ALA A 139 3.95 -7.25 7.67
N ASP A 140 5.00 -6.84 8.37
CA ASP A 140 6.37 -6.91 7.86
C ASP A 140 7.38 -7.28 8.95
N GLY A 141 8.54 -7.80 8.56
CA GLY A 141 9.54 -8.33 9.47
C GLY A 141 10.97 -8.19 9.00
N THR A 142 11.85 -7.81 9.94
CA THR A 142 13.29 -7.63 9.65
C THR A 142 14.13 -8.86 9.99
N GLY A 143 13.53 -9.85 10.65
CA GLY A 143 14.18 -11.11 10.99
C GLY A 143 13.27 -12.05 11.77
N ALA A 144 13.75 -13.28 12.02
CA ALA A 144 12.96 -14.35 12.63
C ALA A 144 12.45 -14.11 14.06
N LYS A 145 12.82 -12.98 14.65
CA LYS A 145 12.46 -12.52 16.00
C LYS A 145 11.94 -11.08 16.00
N ASP A 146 11.64 -10.52 14.84
CA ASP A 146 11.16 -9.15 14.69
C ASP A 146 10.18 -9.11 13.52
N VAL A 147 8.91 -9.37 13.84
CA VAL A 147 7.79 -9.26 12.90
C VAL A 147 6.73 -8.40 13.54
N TRP A 148 6.26 -7.39 12.81
CA TRP A 148 5.17 -6.51 13.20
C TRP A 148 3.94 -6.84 12.36
N ALA A 149 2.78 -6.84 12.99
CA ALA A 149 1.49 -6.86 12.31
C ALA A 149 0.65 -5.71 12.84
N VAL A 150 -0.03 -5.02 11.93
CA VAL A 150 -0.95 -3.91 12.22
C VAL A 150 -2.36 -4.27 11.77
N ALA A 151 -3.33 -3.55 12.31
CA ALA A 151 -4.74 -3.73 11.99
C ALA A 151 -5.41 -2.37 12.05
N GLU A 152 -6.05 -1.96 10.96
CA GLU A 152 -6.74 -0.67 10.89
C GLU A 152 -7.80 -0.52 11.99
N SER A 153 -8.43 -1.62 12.39
CA SER A 153 -9.44 -1.67 13.46
C SER A 153 -8.86 -1.50 14.88
N SER A 154 -7.55 -1.48 15.06
CA SER A 154 -6.89 -1.50 16.37
C SER A 154 -5.86 -0.37 16.56
N ALA A 155 -5.90 0.27 17.74
CA ALA A 155 -4.84 1.18 18.19
C ALA A 155 -3.68 0.43 18.88
N SER A 156 -3.38 -0.79 18.41
CA SER A 156 -2.26 -1.60 18.88
C SER A 156 -1.67 -2.39 17.71
N ALA A 157 -0.37 -2.63 17.74
CA ALA A 157 0.29 -3.60 16.88
C ALA A 157 0.50 -4.92 17.61
N ARG A 158 0.79 -5.97 16.85
CA ARG A 158 1.32 -7.23 17.36
C ARG A 158 2.78 -7.34 16.98
N HIS A 159 3.63 -7.62 17.95
CA HIS A 159 5.07 -7.77 17.77
C HIS A 159 5.52 -9.18 18.14
N TRP A 160 6.12 -9.89 17.20
CA TRP A 160 6.78 -11.16 17.45
C TRP A 160 8.21 -10.90 17.91
N ASN A 161 8.53 -11.31 19.14
CA ASN A 161 9.85 -11.11 19.73
C ASN A 161 10.76 -12.36 19.64
N GLY A 162 10.39 -13.36 18.84
CA GLY A 162 11.10 -14.64 18.73
C GLY A 162 10.53 -15.77 19.58
N SER A 163 9.69 -15.48 20.58
CA SER A 163 9.06 -16.50 21.43
C SER A 163 7.54 -16.37 21.52
N SER A 164 7.02 -15.14 21.49
CA SER A 164 5.59 -14.88 21.64
C SER A 164 5.19 -13.58 20.94
N TRP A 165 3.93 -13.51 20.51
CA TRP A 165 3.32 -12.25 20.09
C TRP A 165 3.01 -11.38 21.30
N LYS A 166 3.38 -10.11 21.25
CA LYS A 166 3.07 -9.09 22.26
C LYS A 166 2.19 -8.01 21.66
N SER A 167 1.23 -7.52 22.44
CA SER A 167 0.47 -6.32 22.09
C SER A 167 1.28 -5.09 22.44
N VAL A 168 1.46 -4.18 21.49
CA VAL A 168 2.17 -2.92 21.68
C VAL A 168 1.22 -1.79 21.29
N ARG A 169 1.01 -0.83 22.19
CA ARG A 169 0.11 0.30 21.95
C ARG A 169 0.65 1.19 20.82
N LEU A 170 -0.24 1.62 19.94
CA LEU A 170 0.04 2.62 18.91
C LEU A 170 -0.59 3.97 19.28
N PRO A 171 0.04 5.10 18.91
CA PRO A 171 -0.54 6.43 19.12
C PRO A 171 -1.62 6.80 18.08
N ALA A 172 -1.79 6.00 17.03
CA ALA A 172 -2.81 6.10 15.99
C ALA A 172 -3.14 4.70 15.42
N ARG A 173 -4.22 4.58 14.64
CA ARG A 173 -4.52 3.33 13.91
C ARG A 173 -3.62 3.24 12.68
N ALA A 174 -3.21 2.02 12.33
CA ALA A 174 -2.34 1.76 11.20
C ALA A 174 -2.98 0.73 10.26
N ALA A 175 -3.04 1.07 8.98
CA ALA A 175 -3.45 0.18 7.89
C ALA A 175 -2.25 -0.64 7.39
N ALA A 176 -1.08 0.00 7.27
CA ALA A 176 0.15 -0.60 6.75
C ALA A 176 1.37 -0.37 7.64
N VAL A 177 2.38 -1.23 7.49
CA VAL A 177 3.64 -1.24 8.22
C VAL A 177 4.80 -1.70 7.33
N ASP A 178 5.89 -0.93 7.30
CA ASP A 178 7.12 -1.32 6.62
C ASP A 178 8.32 -1.23 7.59
N ALA A 179 9.04 -2.34 7.70
CA ALA A 179 10.14 -2.54 8.61
C ALA A 179 11.49 -2.42 7.90
N TYR A 180 11.95 -1.17 7.72
CA TYR A 180 13.24 -0.87 7.09
C TYR A 180 14.43 -1.60 7.74
N LYS A 181 14.49 -1.61 9.07
CA LYS A 181 15.45 -2.41 9.87
C LYS A 181 14.97 -2.54 11.31
N ALA A 182 15.59 -3.46 12.05
CA ALA A 182 15.36 -3.58 13.49
C ALA A 182 15.54 -2.21 14.18
N GLY A 183 14.46 -1.74 14.83
CA GLY A 183 14.42 -0.45 15.52
C GLY A 183 14.12 0.77 14.64
N ASP A 184 13.77 0.58 13.37
CA ASP A 184 13.28 1.62 12.47
C ASP A 184 12.15 1.05 11.61
N VAL A 185 10.94 1.10 12.17
CA VAL A 185 9.72 0.59 11.53
C VAL A 185 8.75 1.74 11.40
N TRP A 186 8.12 1.88 10.24
CA TRP A 186 7.14 2.91 9.96
C TRP A 186 5.78 2.27 9.77
N ALA A 187 4.73 2.98 10.20
CA ALA A 187 3.36 2.56 9.95
C ALA A 187 2.51 3.79 9.60
N ALA A 188 1.52 3.58 8.75
CA ALA A 188 0.63 4.63 8.27
C ALA A 188 -0.83 4.19 8.39
N GLY A 189 -1.71 5.16 8.59
CA GLY A 189 -3.14 4.95 8.72
C GLY A 189 -3.84 6.25 9.08
N THR A 190 -4.63 6.23 10.15
CA THR A 190 -5.54 7.32 10.51
C THR A 190 -5.51 7.66 12.00
N LYS A 191 -5.84 8.92 12.28
CA LYS A 191 -6.18 9.42 13.62
C LYS A 191 -7.41 10.31 13.49
N GLY A 192 -8.58 9.73 13.76
CA GLY A 192 -9.85 10.37 13.45
C GLY A 192 -10.09 10.34 11.93
N ASP A 193 -10.41 11.49 11.36
CA ASP A 193 -10.62 11.78 9.94
C ASP A 193 -9.34 12.19 9.20
N HIS A 194 -8.21 12.27 9.90
CA HIS A 194 -6.94 12.72 9.34
C HIS A 194 -5.90 11.58 9.21
N PRO A 195 -4.95 11.71 8.26
CA PRO A 195 -3.88 10.73 8.10
C PRO A 195 -2.96 10.74 9.31
N ALA A 196 -2.40 9.59 9.63
CA ALA A 196 -1.42 9.43 10.70
C ALA A 196 -0.23 8.62 10.22
N ILE A 197 0.97 9.08 10.59
CA ILE A 197 2.22 8.34 10.39
C ILE A 197 2.89 8.18 11.74
N ILE A 198 3.31 6.96 12.06
CA ILE A 198 3.92 6.60 13.34
C ILE A 198 5.21 5.81 13.07
N ARG A 199 6.17 5.93 13.98
CA ARG A 199 7.48 5.32 13.83
C ARG A 199 7.92 4.63 15.12
N TRP A 200 8.42 3.42 14.98
CA TRP A 200 9.17 2.70 16.00
C TRP A 200 10.64 3.10 15.95
N ASN A 201 11.18 3.54 17.08
CA ASN A 201 12.58 3.97 17.21
C ASN A 201 13.49 2.93 17.90
N GLY A 202 13.03 1.69 18.02
CA GLY A 202 13.72 0.63 18.79
C GLY A 202 13.26 0.49 20.23
N ARG A 203 12.45 1.43 20.74
CA ARG A 203 11.96 1.42 22.14
C ARG A 203 10.47 1.63 22.26
N SER A 204 9.92 2.55 21.47
CA SER A 204 8.50 2.90 21.53
C SER A 204 8.01 3.39 20.17
N TRP A 205 6.72 3.18 19.90
CA TRP A 205 6.03 3.87 18.81
C TRP A 205 5.76 5.31 19.21
N ALA A 206 6.10 6.24 18.32
CA ALA A 206 5.81 7.66 18.48
C ALA A 206 5.19 8.22 17.18
N PRO A 207 4.35 9.26 17.26
CA PRO A 207 3.93 9.99 16.07
C PRO A 207 5.14 10.54 15.32
N ALA A 208 5.17 10.37 14.01
CA ALA A 208 6.02 11.17 13.15
C ALA A 208 5.32 12.52 12.88
N PRO A 209 6.05 13.59 12.52
CA PRO A 209 5.41 14.80 12.02
C PRO A 209 4.49 14.43 10.85
N THR A 210 3.21 14.77 10.89
CA THR A 210 2.27 14.54 9.78
C THR A 210 1.68 15.88 9.37
N PRO A 211 1.81 16.31 8.11
CA PRO A 211 1.24 17.59 7.65
C PRO A 211 -0.26 17.65 7.88
N ALA A 212 -0.74 18.78 8.41
CA ALA A 212 -2.16 19.07 8.47
C ALA A 212 -2.70 19.24 7.05
N ILE A 213 -3.82 18.58 6.77
CA ILE A 213 -4.53 18.68 5.50
C ILE A 213 -5.87 19.36 5.73
N LYS A 214 -6.26 20.25 4.81
CA LYS A 214 -7.61 20.81 4.81
C LYS A 214 -8.54 19.85 4.09
N LEU A 215 -9.51 19.30 4.82
CA LEU A 215 -10.51 18.41 4.26
C LEU A 215 -11.54 19.18 3.41
N PRO A 216 -12.04 18.58 2.31
CA PRO A 216 -12.94 19.25 1.37
C PRO A 216 -14.37 19.40 1.89
N ALA A 217 -14.80 18.56 2.83
CA ALA A 217 -16.15 18.53 3.40
C ALA A 217 -16.10 18.09 4.88
N PRO A 218 -17.16 18.36 5.68
CA PRO A 218 -17.19 18.01 7.11
C PRO A 218 -17.20 16.50 7.42
N ASP A 219 -17.73 15.70 6.50
CA ASP A 219 -17.81 14.24 6.54
C ASP A 219 -16.60 13.57 5.86
N ALA A 220 -15.69 14.36 5.30
CA ALA A 220 -14.54 13.84 4.60
C ALA A 220 -13.58 13.11 5.56
N ALA A 221 -12.96 12.05 5.06
CA ALA A 221 -11.90 11.33 5.76
C ALA A 221 -10.69 11.18 4.85
N ALA A 222 -9.51 11.24 5.44
CA ALA A 222 -8.25 11.04 4.75
C ALA A 222 -7.47 9.88 5.40
N VAL A 223 -7.21 8.87 4.58
CA VAL A 223 -6.63 7.59 4.99
C VAL A 223 -5.34 7.38 4.23
N LEU A 224 -4.28 6.96 4.94
CA LEU A 224 -3.10 6.38 4.32
C LEU A 224 -3.29 4.86 4.29
N ASN A 225 -3.29 4.30 3.08
CA ASN A 225 -3.49 2.89 2.83
C ASN A 225 -2.20 2.10 2.94
N ASP A 226 -1.07 2.70 2.51
CA ASP A 226 0.22 2.01 2.48
C ASP A 226 1.42 2.94 2.76
N ILE A 227 2.57 2.37 3.15
CA ILE A 227 3.83 3.04 3.47
C ILE A 227 5.06 2.24 3.04
N ALA A 228 6.00 2.89 2.36
CA ALA A 228 7.29 2.34 1.97
C ALA A 228 8.45 3.17 2.53
N ALA A 229 9.23 2.58 3.43
CA ALA A 229 10.47 3.07 3.98
C ALA A 229 11.68 2.62 3.13
N VAL A 230 11.98 3.39 2.08
CA VAL A 230 13.21 3.23 1.26
C VAL A 230 14.48 3.44 2.10
N GLY A 231 14.38 4.28 3.14
CA GLY A 231 15.40 4.50 4.15
C GLY A 231 15.06 5.64 5.11
N PRO A 232 15.95 6.01 6.03
CA PRO A 232 15.63 6.97 7.12
C PRO A 232 15.31 8.39 6.63
N ARG A 233 15.60 8.68 5.35
CA ARG A 233 15.40 9.97 4.68
C ARG A 233 14.55 9.89 3.41
N ASN A 234 13.92 8.74 3.16
CA ASN A 234 13.07 8.53 1.99
C ASN A 234 11.99 7.54 2.39
N VAL A 235 10.86 8.07 2.83
CA VAL A 235 9.68 7.29 3.18
C VAL A 235 8.52 7.84 2.36
N TRP A 236 7.75 6.95 1.76
CA TRP A 236 6.56 7.29 1.01
C TRP A 236 5.35 6.72 1.72
N ALA A 237 4.26 7.49 1.83
CA ALA A 237 2.99 6.98 2.32
C ALA A 237 1.91 7.38 1.33
N VAL A 238 1.00 6.49 0.98
CA VAL A 238 0.00 6.73 -0.05
C VAL A 238 -1.39 6.39 0.44
N GLY A 239 -2.41 7.01 -0.15
CA GLY A 239 -3.79 6.78 0.22
C GLY A 239 -4.75 7.69 -0.54
N GLY A 240 -5.81 8.11 0.13
CA GLY A 240 -6.81 8.99 -0.44
C GLY A 240 -7.61 9.80 0.57
N ILE A 241 -8.41 10.71 0.03
CA ILE A 241 -9.41 11.49 0.75
C ILE A 241 -10.76 11.16 0.13
N SER A 242 -11.75 10.79 0.92
CA SER A 242 -13.11 10.47 0.46
C SER A 242 -14.15 11.26 1.23
N TRP A 243 -15.27 11.59 0.59
CA TRP A 243 -16.42 12.27 1.20
C TRP A 243 -17.67 12.01 0.36
N GLU A 244 -18.84 12.12 0.97
CA GLU A 244 -20.11 11.96 0.26
C GLU A 244 -20.59 13.29 -0.31
N GLY A 245 -21.39 13.22 -1.37
CA GLY A 245 -22.19 14.34 -1.85
C GLY A 245 -23.23 13.86 -2.85
N ALA A 246 -23.75 14.78 -3.66
CA ALA A 246 -24.75 14.48 -4.67
C ALA A 246 -24.33 15.01 -6.03
N ASP A 247 -24.62 14.26 -7.09
CA ASP A 247 -24.42 14.73 -8.46
C ASP A 247 -25.53 15.70 -8.92
N ASP A 248 -25.49 16.10 -10.19
CA ASP A 248 -26.45 17.05 -10.77
C ASP A 248 -27.88 16.48 -10.84
N GLU A 249 -28.04 15.16 -10.73
CA GLU A 249 -29.33 14.45 -10.71
C GLU A 249 -29.85 14.26 -9.27
N GLY A 250 -29.01 14.55 -8.27
CA GLY A 250 -29.32 14.42 -6.85
C GLY A 250 -29.03 13.03 -6.28
N ASP A 251 -28.34 12.17 -7.04
CA ASP A 251 -27.96 10.84 -6.59
C ASP A 251 -26.72 10.91 -5.69
N ASP A 252 -26.72 10.10 -4.62
CA ASP A 252 -25.60 10.02 -3.68
C ASP A 252 -24.34 9.49 -4.39
N VAL A 253 -23.25 10.25 -4.31
CA VAL A 253 -21.96 9.93 -4.92
C VAL A 253 -20.84 10.09 -3.90
N THR A 254 -19.99 9.06 -3.80
CA THR A 254 -18.72 9.15 -3.07
C THR A 254 -17.65 9.80 -3.94
N TYR A 255 -17.21 10.99 -3.55
CA TYR A 255 -16.07 11.65 -4.16
C TYR A 255 -14.77 11.15 -3.55
N SER A 256 -13.69 11.17 -4.34
CA SER A 256 -12.36 10.81 -3.87
C SER A 256 -11.24 11.67 -4.45
N ARG A 257 -10.10 11.73 -3.76
CA ARG A 257 -8.82 12.29 -4.23
C ARG A 257 -7.69 11.37 -3.84
N THR A 258 -6.62 11.37 -4.63
CA THR A 258 -5.36 10.72 -4.21
C THR A 258 -4.65 11.55 -3.14
N LEU A 259 -3.88 10.86 -2.29
CA LEU A 259 -3.00 11.46 -1.29
C LEU A 259 -1.64 10.77 -1.32
N VAL A 260 -0.56 11.54 -1.45
CA VAL A 260 0.82 11.03 -1.33
C VAL A 260 1.66 11.91 -0.39
N MET A 261 2.21 11.21 0.60
CA MET A 261 3.23 11.51 1.59
C MET A 261 4.67 11.29 1.12
N ARG A 262 5.61 12.25 1.09
CA ARG A 262 7.05 11.93 0.95
C ARG A 262 7.93 12.58 2.03
N TRP A 263 8.63 11.77 2.80
CA TRP A 263 9.62 12.19 3.79
C TRP A 263 11.00 12.33 3.17
N ASN A 264 11.69 13.44 3.42
CA ASN A 264 13.06 13.68 2.94
C ASN A 264 14.15 13.55 4.02
N GLY A 265 13.80 13.14 5.24
CA GLY A 265 14.71 13.12 6.40
C GLY A 265 14.46 14.20 7.44
N SER A 266 13.74 15.26 7.08
CA SER A 266 13.41 16.37 7.99
C SER A 266 11.97 16.85 7.90
N SER A 267 11.35 16.73 6.72
CA SER A 267 9.99 17.21 6.48
C SER A 267 9.26 16.30 5.49
N TRP A 268 7.93 16.30 5.59
CA TRP A 268 7.06 15.69 4.59
C TRP A 268 6.68 16.71 3.53
N THR A 269 6.66 16.25 2.28
CA THR A 269 5.97 16.91 1.17
C THR A 269 4.68 16.14 0.91
N THR A 270 3.56 16.86 0.81
CA THR A 270 2.24 16.27 0.55
C THR A 270 1.73 16.72 -0.80
N SER A 271 1.19 15.78 -1.57
CA SER A 271 0.45 16.08 -2.80
C SER A 271 -0.94 15.45 -2.74
N ILE A 272 -1.95 16.22 -3.13
CA ILE A 272 -3.36 15.82 -3.19
C ILE A 272 -3.82 15.93 -4.64
N GLY A 273 -4.43 14.86 -5.15
CA GLY A 273 -4.91 14.80 -6.54
C GLY A 273 -6.19 15.58 -6.79
N ALA A 274 -6.62 15.56 -8.05
CA ALA A 274 -7.92 16.05 -8.47
C ALA A 274 -9.07 15.19 -7.88
N THR A 275 -10.26 15.78 -7.78
CA THR A 275 -11.49 15.07 -7.41
C THR A 275 -11.80 13.97 -8.43
N ASN A 276 -12.41 12.88 -7.98
CA ASN A 276 -12.75 11.65 -8.71
C ASN A 276 -11.54 10.82 -9.16
N ALA A 277 -10.37 11.07 -8.57
CA ALA A 277 -9.22 10.20 -8.73
C ALA A 277 -9.30 9.05 -7.72
N GLN A 278 -9.30 7.81 -8.22
CA GLN A 278 -9.21 6.60 -7.39
C GLN A 278 -8.02 6.71 -6.43
N PRO A 279 -8.17 6.36 -5.14
CA PRO A 279 -7.09 6.42 -4.15
C PRO A 279 -5.86 5.62 -4.57
N TYR A 280 -4.70 6.01 -4.04
CA TYR A 280 -3.53 5.13 -4.10
C TYR A 280 -3.66 4.04 -3.06
N THR A 281 -3.35 2.80 -3.43
CA THR A 281 -3.60 1.62 -2.59
C THR A 281 -2.31 0.98 -2.10
N GLU A 282 -1.24 1.01 -2.92
CA GLU A 282 0.05 0.42 -2.59
C GLU A 282 1.20 1.33 -3.04
N VAL A 283 2.33 1.28 -2.34
CA VAL A 283 3.60 1.93 -2.67
C VAL A 283 4.76 1.02 -2.31
N GLU A 284 5.70 0.84 -3.23
CA GLU A 284 6.86 -0.03 -2.98
C GLU A 284 8.12 0.56 -3.61
N PRO A 285 9.31 0.47 -2.98
CA PRO A 285 10.54 1.00 -3.57
C PRO A 285 10.83 0.39 -4.95
N ASP A 286 11.44 1.16 -5.85
CA ASP A 286 11.84 0.66 -7.18
C ASP A 286 13.26 0.05 -7.19
N GLY A 287 13.98 0.14 -6.07
CA GLY A 287 15.36 -0.32 -5.92
C GLY A 287 16.44 0.64 -6.47
N LYS A 288 16.03 1.80 -7.01
CA LYS A 288 16.90 2.87 -7.56
C LYS A 288 16.65 4.25 -6.92
N GLY A 289 15.85 4.30 -5.86
CA GLY A 289 15.56 5.51 -5.09
C GLY A 289 14.23 6.18 -5.43
N GLY A 290 13.49 5.63 -6.40
CA GLY A 290 12.10 5.92 -6.68
C GLY A 290 11.15 4.90 -6.03
N VAL A 291 9.88 4.96 -6.43
CA VAL A 291 8.84 4.04 -5.99
C VAL A 291 7.92 3.64 -7.15
N TRP A 292 7.27 2.50 -7.01
CA TRP A 292 6.04 2.16 -7.73
C TRP A 292 4.84 2.50 -6.83
N VAL A 293 3.76 3.03 -7.41
CA VAL A 293 2.51 3.32 -6.71
C VAL A 293 1.35 2.71 -7.51
N VAL A 294 0.45 2.00 -6.82
CA VAL A 294 -0.79 1.45 -7.39
C VAL A 294 -1.93 2.43 -7.15
N GLN A 295 -2.72 2.73 -8.18
CA GLN A 295 -3.89 3.59 -8.10
C GLN A 295 -5.16 2.83 -8.47
N GLY A 296 -6.10 2.77 -7.51
CA GLY A 296 -7.27 1.92 -7.56
C GLY A 296 -6.91 0.43 -7.48
N ASN A 297 -7.90 -0.41 -7.17
CA ASN A 297 -7.69 -1.87 -7.16
C ASN A 297 -8.29 -2.55 -8.39
N TRP A 298 -9.33 -1.99 -9.00
CA TRP A 298 -9.96 -2.56 -10.20
C TRP A 298 -9.38 -1.93 -11.47
N ASN A 299 -8.86 -2.76 -12.38
CA ASN A 299 -8.08 -2.34 -13.55
C ASN A 299 -7.05 -1.23 -13.22
N PRO A 300 -6.15 -1.51 -12.26
CA PRO A 300 -5.32 -0.49 -11.62
C PRO A 300 -4.33 0.18 -12.58
N THR A 301 -4.03 1.44 -12.28
CA THR A 301 -2.92 2.18 -12.90
C THR A 301 -1.67 2.06 -12.03
N LEU A 302 -0.56 1.70 -12.66
CA LEU A 302 0.75 1.60 -12.04
C LEU A 302 1.57 2.84 -12.37
N TRP A 303 2.00 3.57 -11.35
CA TRP A 303 2.81 4.77 -11.47
C TRP A 303 4.26 4.47 -11.08
N HIS A 304 5.22 4.74 -11.96
CA HIS A 304 6.64 4.78 -11.62
C HIS A 304 7.03 6.22 -11.30
N VAL A 305 7.55 6.43 -10.10
CA VAL A 305 7.90 7.75 -9.58
C VAL A 305 9.40 7.85 -9.36
N THR A 306 10.05 8.75 -10.09
CA THR A 306 11.50 9.01 -9.98
C THR A 306 11.76 10.50 -9.80
N GLY A 307 12.20 10.90 -8.61
CA GLY A 307 12.31 12.32 -8.25
C GLY A 307 10.95 13.00 -8.30
N SER A 308 10.76 13.91 -9.25
CA SER A 308 9.48 14.58 -9.53
C SER A 308 8.74 14.02 -10.76
N ALA A 309 9.32 13.04 -11.46
CA ALA A 309 8.73 12.47 -12.66
C ALA A 309 7.76 11.34 -12.30
N TRP A 310 6.55 11.41 -12.85
CA TRP A 310 5.50 10.40 -12.71
C TRP A 310 5.18 9.83 -14.09
N ARG A 311 5.25 8.50 -14.24
CA ARG A 311 4.93 7.80 -15.49
C ARG A 311 3.96 6.68 -15.18
N SER A 312 2.83 6.62 -15.88
CA SER A 312 1.82 5.61 -15.66
C SER A 312 1.84 4.51 -16.72
N THR A 313 1.37 3.34 -16.34
CA THR A 313 1.01 2.24 -17.24
C THR A 313 -0.15 1.46 -16.61
N PRO A 314 -1.15 1.02 -17.38
CA PRO A 314 -2.17 0.13 -16.84
C PRO A 314 -1.54 -1.22 -16.47
N VAL A 315 -2.12 -1.92 -15.49
CA VAL A 315 -1.67 -3.29 -15.21
C VAL A 315 -1.86 -4.18 -16.45
N PRO A 316 -0.85 -4.97 -16.86
CA PRO A 316 -0.98 -5.86 -18.00
C PRO A 316 -2.00 -6.98 -17.74
N ARG A 317 -2.95 -7.18 -18.63
CA ARG A 317 -3.98 -8.23 -18.51
C ARG A 317 -4.25 -8.91 -19.85
N LYS A 318 -4.86 -10.10 -19.83
CA LYS A 318 -5.31 -10.77 -21.05
C LYS A 318 -6.50 -9.98 -21.64
N ALA A 319 -6.70 -10.10 -22.95
CA ALA A 319 -7.88 -9.53 -23.59
C ALA A 319 -9.15 -10.21 -23.03
N GLY A 320 -10.20 -9.44 -22.78
CA GLY A 320 -11.47 -9.94 -22.24
C GLY A 320 -11.44 -10.26 -20.73
N THR A 321 -10.40 -9.86 -19.99
CA THR A 321 -10.35 -10.04 -18.53
C THR A 321 -10.11 -8.73 -17.80
N ASP A 322 -10.82 -8.46 -16.72
CA ASP A 322 -10.48 -7.41 -15.74
C ASP A 322 -9.47 -7.93 -14.72
N ALA A 323 -8.73 -7.00 -14.11
CA ALA A 323 -7.66 -7.32 -13.17
C ALA A 323 -7.84 -6.59 -11.85
N VAL A 324 -7.56 -7.28 -10.76
CA VAL A 324 -7.39 -6.71 -9.43
C VAL A 324 -5.96 -6.95 -8.96
N LEU A 325 -5.29 -5.91 -8.50
CA LEU A 325 -3.97 -5.98 -7.89
C LEU A 325 -4.10 -5.51 -6.44
N PHE A 326 -3.75 -6.38 -5.49
CA PHE A 326 -3.86 -6.05 -4.07
C PHE A 326 -2.56 -5.64 -3.43
N SER A 327 -1.44 -6.22 -3.84
CA SER A 327 -0.15 -5.97 -3.19
C SER A 327 1.00 -6.03 -4.19
N ILE A 328 2.04 -5.24 -3.92
CA ILE A 328 3.31 -5.27 -4.63
C ILE A 328 4.50 -5.36 -3.68
N ALA A 329 5.51 -6.15 -4.02
CA ALA A 329 6.71 -6.31 -3.20
C ALA A 329 7.99 -6.35 -4.04
N ARG A 330 8.97 -5.54 -3.66
CA ARG A 330 10.28 -5.51 -4.31
C ARG A 330 11.13 -6.67 -3.80
N ARG A 331 11.83 -7.31 -4.74
CA ARG A 331 12.95 -8.18 -4.40
C ARG A 331 14.13 -7.35 -3.86
N PRO A 332 14.56 -7.56 -2.61
CA PRO A 332 15.72 -6.86 -2.07
C PRO A 332 16.98 -7.07 -2.94
N GLY A 333 17.75 -6.00 -3.11
CA GLY A 333 18.96 -5.99 -3.95
C GLY A 333 18.72 -5.92 -5.46
N THR A 334 17.47 -5.82 -5.93
CA THR A 334 17.16 -5.64 -7.35
C THR A 334 16.12 -4.54 -7.58
N THR A 335 15.79 -4.29 -8.85
CA THR A 335 14.68 -3.45 -9.31
C THR A 335 13.42 -4.26 -9.68
N THR A 336 13.42 -5.55 -9.35
CA THR A 336 12.29 -6.43 -9.63
C THR A 336 11.24 -6.22 -8.56
N VAL A 337 10.05 -5.81 -8.97
CA VAL A 337 8.86 -5.75 -8.12
C VAL A 337 7.90 -6.81 -8.60
N TRP A 338 7.35 -7.59 -7.68
CA TRP A 338 6.29 -8.56 -7.91
C TRP A 338 4.96 -7.95 -7.51
N GLY A 339 3.89 -8.38 -8.15
CA GLY A 339 2.52 -8.03 -7.76
C GLY A 339 1.66 -9.27 -7.69
N ALA A 340 0.68 -9.26 -6.79
CA ALA A 340 -0.30 -10.33 -6.63
C ALA A 340 -1.72 -9.79 -6.49
N GLY A 341 -2.67 -10.57 -7.00
CA GLY A 341 -4.08 -10.25 -7.05
C GLY A 341 -4.82 -11.33 -7.81
N PHE A 342 -5.80 -10.96 -8.64
CA PHE A 342 -6.55 -11.90 -9.47
C PHE A 342 -7.04 -11.26 -10.77
N THR A 343 -7.48 -12.08 -11.71
CA THR A 343 -8.18 -11.63 -12.92
C THR A 343 -9.51 -12.35 -13.05
N VAL A 344 -10.49 -11.69 -13.68
CA VAL A 344 -11.83 -12.24 -13.95
C VAL A 344 -12.23 -11.97 -15.39
N PRO A 345 -13.07 -12.81 -16.02
CA PRO A 345 -13.69 -12.49 -17.31
C PRO A 345 -14.48 -11.18 -17.26
N GLN A 346 -14.48 -10.42 -18.35
CA GLN A 346 -15.31 -9.22 -18.49
C GLN A 346 -16.78 -9.57 -18.74
N GLY A 347 -17.69 -8.83 -18.10
CA GLY A 347 -19.11 -8.85 -18.45
C GLY A 347 -19.95 -9.95 -17.82
N ASP A 348 -19.42 -10.70 -16.85
CA ASP A 348 -20.19 -11.69 -16.10
C ASP A 348 -20.31 -11.28 -14.61
N PRO A 349 -21.44 -10.68 -14.20
CA PRO A 349 -21.66 -10.29 -12.81
C PRO A 349 -22.06 -11.46 -11.89
N ASP A 350 -22.43 -12.63 -12.44
CA ASP A 350 -23.09 -13.70 -11.70
C ASP A 350 -22.17 -14.90 -11.38
N ASP A 351 -20.98 -14.98 -11.98
CA ASP A 351 -19.93 -15.93 -11.59
C ASP A 351 -18.51 -15.40 -11.92
N PRO A 352 -17.96 -14.47 -11.12
CA PRO A 352 -16.59 -14.02 -11.32
C PRO A 352 -15.64 -15.12 -10.86
N SER A 353 -15.34 -16.07 -11.75
CA SER A 353 -14.20 -16.96 -11.58
C SER A 353 -12.92 -16.13 -11.40
N ALA A 354 -12.49 -16.00 -10.15
CA ALA A 354 -11.29 -15.24 -9.81
C ALA A 354 -10.09 -16.16 -9.97
N ASP A 355 -9.21 -15.84 -10.92
CA ASP A 355 -7.96 -16.56 -11.10
C ASP A 355 -6.80 -15.76 -10.49
N GLY A 356 -6.21 -16.26 -9.41
CA GLY A 356 -5.08 -15.61 -8.75
C GLY A 356 -3.95 -15.36 -9.73
N THR A 357 -3.48 -14.13 -9.76
CA THR A 357 -2.63 -13.64 -10.84
C THR A 357 -1.39 -12.95 -10.28
N PHE A 358 -0.27 -13.15 -10.97
CA PHE A 358 1.03 -12.61 -10.63
C PHE A 358 1.59 -11.75 -11.75
N TRP A 359 2.10 -10.58 -11.36
CA TRP A 359 2.81 -9.65 -12.23
C TRP A 359 4.24 -9.43 -11.75
N ARG A 360 5.12 -8.97 -12.64
CA ARG A 360 6.42 -8.43 -12.23
C ARG A 360 6.95 -7.38 -13.18
N THR A 361 7.82 -6.51 -12.70
CA THR A 361 8.63 -5.63 -13.56
C THR A 361 9.65 -6.43 -14.38
N ARG A 362 10.04 -5.89 -15.54
CA ARG A 362 10.96 -6.57 -16.47
C ARG A 362 12.37 -6.69 -15.93
#